data_AF-A0A0B2SL66-F1
#
_entry.id   AF-A0A0B2SL66-F1
#
_cell.length_a   1.000
_cell.length_b   1.000
_cell.length_c   1.000
_cell.angle_alpha   90.00
_cell.angle_beta   90.00
_cell.angle_gamma   90.00
#
_symmetry.space_group_name_H-M   'P 1'
#
loop_
_entity.id
_entity.type
_entity.pdbx_description
1 polymer ?
#
loop_
_entity_poly.entity_id
_entity_poly.type
_entity_poly.pdbx_seq_one_letter_code
_entity_poly.pdbx_strand_id
1 'polypeptide(L)'
;MLLQNENRTLWKLGTLPPGLITYYSTTKPLDKSWHVLGLGYNPSISMDEIRNAAVVHFNGNMKPWLDIAMTQFKPLRSKYVDYELDFVQACNFGF
;
A
#
# COMPACT_ATOMS: atom_id res chain seq x y z
N MET A 1 16.36 13.20 -18.02
CA MET A 1 15.91 12.31 -16.92
C MET A 1 17.07 11.80 -16.06
N LEU A 2 18.14 11.20 -16.62
CA LEU A 2 19.33 10.83 -15.83
C LEU A 2 20.01 12.05 -15.16
N LEU A 3 20.12 13.18 -15.86
CA LEU A 3 20.61 14.46 -15.32
C LEU A 3 19.70 15.06 -14.23
N GLN A 4 18.40 14.70 -14.17
CA GLN A 4 17.49 15.18 -13.13
C GLN A 4 17.65 14.43 -11.80
N ASN A 5 18.48 13.39 -11.75
CA ASN A 5 18.77 12.63 -10.52
C ASN A 5 20.13 13.00 -9.90
N GLU A 6 20.72 14.12 -10.29
CA GLU A 6 22.00 14.59 -9.76
C GLU A 6 21.99 14.68 -8.23
N ASN A 7 20.85 15.09 -7.66
CA ASN A 7 20.61 15.18 -6.22
C ASN A 7 20.11 13.88 -5.56
N ARG A 8 20.17 12.74 -6.27
CA ARG A 8 19.73 11.41 -5.79
C ARG A 8 18.28 11.33 -5.29
N THR A 9 17.43 12.28 -5.68
CA THR A 9 16.04 12.35 -5.24
C THR A 9 15.17 11.22 -5.79
N LEU A 10 15.49 10.66 -6.96
CA LEU A 10 14.76 9.48 -7.46
C LEU A 10 14.98 8.24 -6.58
N TRP A 11 16.15 8.09 -5.96
CA TRP A 11 16.44 6.93 -5.11
C TRP A 11 15.66 6.95 -3.78
N LYS A 12 15.23 8.13 -3.30
CA LYS A 12 14.33 8.24 -2.15
C LYS A 12 12.94 7.67 -2.40
N LEU A 13 12.53 7.57 -3.66
CA LEU A 13 11.21 7.05 -4.07
C LEU A 13 11.25 5.53 -4.37
N GLY A 14 12.37 4.87 -4.06
CA GLY A 14 12.53 3.43 -4.22
C GLY A 14 12.81 3.00 -5.66
N THR A 15 12.39 1.78 -6.00
CA THR A 15 12.66 1.14 -7.30
C THR A 15 11.71 1.58 -8.42
N LEU A 16 10.60 2.24 -8.08
CA LEU A 16 9.58 2.65 -9.05
C LEU A 16 10.12 3.66 -10.10
N PRO A 17 10.83 4.74 -9.73
CA PRO A 17 11.33 5.68 -10.72
C PRO A 17 12.36 5.08 -11.70
N PRO A 18 13.38 4.31 -11.27
CA PRO A 18 14.25 3.59 -12.19
C PRO A 18 13.50 2.65 -13.15
N GLY A 19 12.46 1.95 -12.67
CA GLY A 19 11.62 1.10 -13.50
C GLY A 19 10.88 1.88 -14.59
N LEU A 20 10.24 3.00 -14.22
CA LEU A 20 9.52 3.84 -15.18
C LEU A 20 10.44 4.47 -16.24
N ILE A 21 11.70 4.78 -15.89
CA ILE A 21 12.71 5.24 -16.86
C ILE A 21 13.10 4.12 -17.82
N THR A 22 13.36 2.93 -17.29
CA THR A 22 13.77 1.76 -18.09
C THR A 22 12.72 1.43 -19.15
N TYR A 23 11.45 1.54 -18.80
CA TYR A 23 10.32 1.27 -19.69
C TYR A 23 9.66 2.55 -20.23
N TYR A 24 10.39 3.67 -20.30
CA TYR A 24 9.81 4.93 -20.78
C TYR A 24 9.15 4.75 -22.15
N SER A 25 7.93 5.27 -22.30
CA SER A 25 7.07 5.12 -23.49
C SER A 25 6.68 3.69 -23.88
N THR A 26 6.98 2.69 -23.06
CA THR A 26 6.60 1.27 -23.28
C THR A 26 5.67 0.73 -22.20
N THR A 27 5.23 1.58 -21.26
CA THR A 27 4.25 1.22 -20.22
C THR A 27 2.82 1.48 -20.68
N LYS A 28 1.87 0.76 -20.07
CA LYS A 28 0.43 1.02 -20.20
C LYS A 28 -0.16 1.26 -18.80
N PRO A 29 -0.92 2.34 -18.59
CA PRO A 29 -1.59 2.53 -17.31
C PRO A 29 -2.66 1.46 -17.11
N LEU A 30 -2.73 0.92 -15.90
CA LEU A 30 -3.83 0.06 -15.48
C LEU A 30 -5.00 0.94 -15.02
N ASP A 31 -6.23 0.42 -15.20
CA ASP A 31 -7.39 1.04 -14.58
C ASP A 31 -7.26 0.99 -13.06
N LYS A 32 -7.71 2.05 -12.37
CA LYS A 32 -7.53 2.19 -10.91
C LYS A 32 -8.22 1.08 -10.12
N SER A 33 -9.28 0.48 -10.65
CA SER A 33 -9.94 -0.67 -10.02
C SER A 33 -9.04 -1.91 -9.93
N TRP A 34 -7.97 -2.01 -10.72
CA TRP A 34 -7.03 -3.12 -10.56
C TRP A 34 -6.20 -2.99 -9.28
N HIS A 35 -5.88 -1.77 -8.85
CA HIS A 35 -4.94 -1.55 -7.76
C HIS A 35 -5.19 -0.22 -7.05
N VAL A 36 -5.77 -0.32 -5.85
CA VAL A 36 -5.96 0.82 -4.94
C VAL A 36 -4.79 0.86 -3.96
N LEU A 37 -4.06 1.98 -3.96
CA LEU A 37 -2.93 2.25 -3.10
C LEU A 37 -3.17 3.49 -2.22
N GLY A 38 -2.32 3.70 -1.22
CA GLY A 38 -2.38 4.85 -0.31
C GLY A 38 -3.05 4.55 1.03
N LEU A 39 -3.46 3.29 1.28
CA LEU A 39 -4.07 2.91 2.55
C LEU A 39 -3.03 3.00 3.68
N GLY A 40 -3.40 3.70 4.74
CA GLY A 40 -2.50 4.04 5.86
C GLY A 40 -1.71 5.34 5.65
N TYR A 41 -1.92 6.06 4.53
CA TYR A 41 -1.51 7.46 4.33
C TYR A 41 -2.72 8.38 4.17
N ASN A 42 -3.63 8.00 3.28
CA ASN A 42 -4.77 8.83 2.89
C ASN A 42 -6.08 8.28 3.48
N PRO A 43 -6.69 8.97 4.46
CA PRO A 43 -7.96 8.53 5.03
C PRO A 43 -9.15 8.79 4.10
N SER A 44 -8.99 9.56 3.02
CA SER A 44 -10.08 9.93 2.12
C SER A 44 -10.35 8.91 1.00
N ILE A 45 -9.65 7.78 0.97
CA ILE A 45 -9.91 6.72 -0.01
C ILE A 45 -11.29 6.10 0.28
N SER A 46 -12.15 6.07 -0.74
CA SER A 46 -13.51 5.56 -0.60
C SER A 46 -13.53 4.06 -0.33
N MET A 47 -14.40 3.62 0.59
CA MET A 47 -14.64 2.20 0.82
C MET A 47 -15.23 1.49 -0.41
N ASP A 48 -15.94 2.20 -1.28
CA ASP A 48 -16.47 1.62 -2.52
C ASP A 48 -15.38 1.40 -3.56
N GLU A 49 -14.39 2.29 -3.62
CA GLU A 49 -13.19 2.09 -4.45
C GLU A 49 -12.42 0.86 -3.96
N ILE A 50 -12.26 0.71 -2.63
CA ILE A 50 -11.59 -0.44 -2.01
C ILE A 50 -12.34 -1.75 -2.27
N ARG A 51 -13.69 -1.75 -2.20
CA ARG A 51 -14.51 -2.96 -2.43
C ARG A 51 -14.47 -3.44 -3.88
N ASN A 52 -14.41 -2.51 -4.82
CA ASN A 52 -14.34 -2.81 -6.26
C ASN A 52 -12.91 -3.07 -6.74
N ALA A 53 -11.91 -2.97 -5.85
CA ALA A 53 -10.52 -3.18 -6.19
C ALA A 53 -10.18 -4.67 -6.34
N ALA A 54 -9.39 -5.03 -7.36
CA ALA A 54 -8.80 -6.36 -7.44
C ALA A 54 -7.69 -6.55 -6.40
N VAL A 55 -6.87 -5.51 -6.17
CA VAL A 55 -5.80 -5.52 -5.17
C VAL A 55 -5.82 -4.23 -4.36
N VAL A 56 -5.67 -4.38 -3.04
CA VAL A 56 -5.58 -3.27 -2.09
C VAL A 56 -4.18 -3.26 -1.45
N HIS A 57 -3.50 -2.12 -1.51
CA HIS A 57 -2.12 -2.00 -1.03
C HIS A 57 -2.02 -1.05 0.17
N PHE A 58 -1.71 -1.63 1.33
CA PHE A 58 -1.32 -0.92 2.54
C PHE A 58 0.14 -0.44 2.49
N ASN A 59 0.44 0.53 1.63
CA ASN A 59 1.78 1.13 1.55
C ASN A 59 2.03 2.23 2.59
N GLY A 60 0.98 2.67 3.29
CA GLY A 60 1.03 3.66 4.36
C GLY A 60 1.78 3.24 5.62
N ASN A 61 2.13 4.22 6.46
CA ASN A 61 2.74 3.96 7.77
C ASN A 61 1.69 3.51 8.79
N MET A 62 0.45 3.99 8.69
CA MET A 62 -0.65 3.64 9.60
C MET A 62 -1.33 2.32 9.17
N LYS A 63 -0.55 1.24 9.09
CA LYS A 63 -1.02 -0.08 8.65
C LYS A 63 -2.02 -0.66 9.66
N PRO A 64 -3.02 -1.46 9.23
CA PRO A 64 -4.12 -1.90 10.10
C PRO A 64 -3.72 -2.84 11.24
N TRP A 65 -2.47 -3.28 11.29
CA TRP A 65 -1.92 -4.18 12.31
C TRP A 65 -1.00 -3.49 13.32
N LEU A 66 -0.97 -2.17 13.30
CA LEU A 66 -0.18 -1.35 14.23
C LEU A 66 -1.14 -0.55 15.12
N ASP A 67 -0.65 -0.09 16.28
CA ASP A 67 -1.44 0.71 17.22
C ASP A 67 -1.89 2.05 16.61
N ILE A 68 -1.06 2.61 15.72
CA ILE A 68 -1.33 3.85 14.99
C ILE A 68 -2.24 3.67 13.76
N ALA A 69 -2.88 2.50 13.62
CA ALA A 69 -3.71 2.18 12.47
C ALA A 69 -4.88 3.14 12.27
N MET A 70 -5.17 3.46 11.01
CA MET A 70 -6.44 4.08 10.64
C MET A 70 -7.58 3.09 10.89
N THR A 71 -8.46 3.41 11.85
CA THR A 71 -9.52 2.52 12.34
C THR A 71 -10.44 2.03 11.23
N GLN A 72 -10.80 2.90 10.28
CA GLN A 72 -11.66 2.54 9.14
C GLN A 72 -11.11 1.42 8.25
N PHE A 73 -9.79 1.22 8.22
CA PHE A 73 -9.16 0.21 7.38
C PHE A 73 -8.83 -1.09 8.12
N LYS A 74 -8.96 -1.12 9.47
CA LYS A 74 -8.71 -2.34 10.27
C LYS A 74 -9.53 -3.55 9.79
N PRO A 75 -10.85 -3.44 9.52
CA PRO A 75 -11.66 -4.59 9.13
C PRO A 75 -11.22 -5.26 7.82
N LEU A 76 -10.53 -4.53 6.94
CA LEU A 76 -10.09 -5.05 5.64
C LEU A 76 -9.06 -6.18 5.79
N ARG A 77 -8.17 -6.08 6.79
CA ARG A 77 -7.19 -7.13 7.10
C ARG A 77 -7.77 -8.16 8.05
N SER A 78 -8.41 -7.73 9.14
CA SER A 78 -8.81 -8.63 10.23
C SER A 78 -9.70 -9.78 9.78
N LYS A 79 -10.53 -9.59 8.75
CA LYS A 79 -11.37 -10.65 8.19
C LYS A 79 -10.62 -11.83 7.56
N TYR A 80 -9.34 -11.66 7.23
CA TYR A 80 -8.52 -12.67 6.55
C TYR A 80 -7.36 -13.18 7.41
N VAL A 81 -7.21 -12.66 8.62
CA VAL A 81 -6.19 -13.13 9.56
C VAL A 81 -6.77 -14.30 10.33
N ASP A 82 -6.08 -15.43 10.29
CA ASP A 82 -6.37 -16.55 11.18
C ASP A 82 -5.76 -16.28 12.55
N TYR A 83 -6.63 -15.96 13.51
CA TYR A 83 -6.25 -15.64 14.88
C TYR A 83 -6.01 -16.87 15.76
N GLU A 84 -6.31 -18.07 15.26
CA GLU A 84 -6.02 -19.33 15.95
C GLU A 84 -4.59 -19.81 15.67
N LEU A 85 -3.88 -19.21 14.71
CA LEU A 85 -2.47 -19.52 14.45
C LEU A 85 -1.59 -19.07 15.63
N ASP A 86 -0.81 -19.99 16.18
CA ASP A 86 0.15 -19.74 17.29
C ASP A 86 1.05 -18.53 17.02
N PHE A 87 1.52 -18.36 15.78
CA PHE A 87 2.37 -17.24 15.38
C PHE A 87 1.64 -15.89 15.45
N VAL A 88 0.34 -15.87 15.15
CA VAL A 88 -0.50 -14.67 15.22
C VAL A 88 -0.83 -14.35 16.67
N GLN A 89 -1.09 -15.36 17.50
CA GLN A 89 -1.30 -15.19 18.94
C GLN A 89 -0.05 -14.70 19.67
N ALA A 90 1.13 -15.11 19.23
CA ALA A 90 2.40 -14.61 19.75
C ALA A 90 2.68 -13.13 19.40
N CYS A 91 1.95 -12.55 18.44
CA CYS A 91 2.07 -11.13 18.12
C CYS A 91 1.22 -10.29 19.07
N ASN A 92 1.72 -9.11 19.44
CA ASN A 92 0.98 -8.14 20.25
C ASN A 92 -0.08 -7.38 19.43
N PHE A 93 -1.08 -8.10 18.91
CA PHE A 93 -2.28 -7.48 18.39
C PHE A 93 -3.15 -7.12 19.59
N GLY A 94 -3.13 -5.86 20.03
CA GLY A 94 -4.04 -5.40 21.07
C GLY A 94 -5.48 -5.62 20.64
N PHE A 95 -6.14 -6.64 21.21
CA PHE A 95 -7.57 -6.87 21.05
C PHE A 95 -8.34 -6.06 22.09
#